data_AF-A0ABD5PVM2-F1
#
_entry.id   AF-A0ABD5PVM2-F1
#
_cell.length_a   1.000
_cell.length_b   1.000
_cell.length_c   1.000
_cell.angle_alpha   90.00
_cell.angle_beta   90.00
_cell.angle_gamma   90.00
#
_symmetry.space_group_name_H-M   'P 1'
#
loop_
_entity.id
_entity.type
_entity.pdbx_description
1 polymer ?
#
loop_
_entity_poly.entity_id
_entity_poly.type
_entity_poly.pdbx_seq_one_letter_code
_entity_poly.pdbx_strand_id
1 'polypeptide(L)'
;MADEAELREQLVDAFEGADYPVSNQMDLVPALPNGPATSFESGDLSFTAMELGTKASGQQEFPYDDVDSLVDDIIAGLKDEGEL
;
A
#
# COMPACT_ATOMS: atom_id res chain seq x y z
N MET A 1 -3.46 -13.90 12.10
CA MET A 1 -2.66 -13.98 10.84
C MET A 1 -3.36 -13.08 9.85
N ALA A 2 -2.66 -12.14 9.24
CA ALA A 2 -3.27 -11.23 8.29
C ALA A 2 -3.72 -11.98 7.03
N ASP A 3 -4.87 -11.57 6.51
CA ASP A 3 -5.43 -12.08 5.27
C ASP A 3 -4.92 -11.22 4.12
N GLU A 4 -3.94 -11.75 3.38
CA GLU A 4 -3.36 -11.09 2.20
C GLU A 4 -4.44 -10.57 1.23
N ALA A 5 -5.47 -11.39 0.98
CA ALA A 5 -6.54 -11.05 0.05
C ALA A 5 -7.35 -9.83 0.55
N GLU A 6 -7.65 -9.78 1.86
CA GLU A 6 -8.36 -8.66 2.47
C GLU A 6 -7.53 -7.38 2.43
N LEU A 7 -6.24 -7.50 2.75
CA LEU A 7 -5.33 -6.36 2.71
C LEU A 7 -5.12 -5.85 1.28
N ARG A 8 -4.94 -6.75 0.31
CA ARG A 8 -4.81 -6.42 -1.10
C ARG A 8 -6.04 -5.65 -1.59
N GLU A 9 -7.24 -6.11 -1.26
CA GLU A 9 -8.48 -5.47 -1.66
C GLU A 9 -8.58 -4.04 -1.10
N GLN A 10 -8.24 -3.83 0.18
CA GLN A 10 -8.20 -2.50 0.79
C GLN A 10 -7.15 -1.58 0.15
N LEU A 11 -5.94 -2.09 -0.12
CA LEU A 11 -4.87 -1.32 -0.75
C LEU A 11 -5.27 -0.91 -2.17
N VAL A 12 -5.85 -1.84 -2.94
CA VAL A 12 -6.35 -1.54 -4.29
C VAL A 12 -7.43 -0.47 -4.23
N ASP A 13 -8.44 -0.61 -3.37
CA ASP A 13 -9.53 0.37 -3.25
C ASP A 13 -9.03 1.76 -2.80
N ALA A 14 -8.01 1.80 -1.95
CA ALA A 14 -7.43 3.05 -1.47
C ALA A 14 -6.52 3.74 -2.50
N PHE A 15 -5.83 2.96 -3.36
CA PHE A 15 -4.87 3.48 -4.33
C PHE A 15 -5.41 3.54 -5.78
N GLU A 16 -6.52 2.86 -6.11
CA GLU A 16 -7.11 2.89 -7.46
C GLU A 16 -7.52 4.30 -7.91
N GLY A 17 -7.80 5.18 -6.95
CA GLY A 17 -8.12 6.59 -7.19
C GLY A 17 -6.91 7.48 -7.47
N ALA A 18 -5.69 6.92 -7.49
CA ALA A 18 -4.48 7.69 -7.74
C ALA A 18 -4.29 8.03 -9.22
N ASP A 19 -3.56 9.12 -9.47
CA ASP A 19 -3.24 9.56 -10.83
C ASP A 19 -2.01 8.79 -11.34
N TYR A 20 -2.26 7.67 -12.00
CA TYR A 20 -1.22 6.83 -12.59
C TYR A 20 -0.68 7.42 -13.92
N PRO A 21 0.64 7.32 -14.20
CA PRO A 21 1.65 6.61 -13.41
C PRO A 21 2.12 7.41 -12.18
N VAL A 22 2.07 6.78 -11.01
CA VAL A 22 2.56 7.41 -9.78
C VAL A 22 4.07 7.34 -9.74
N SER A 23 4.72 8.48 -9.57
CA SER A 23 6.19 8.59 -9.62
C SER A 23 6.83 8.58 -8.23
N ASN A 24 6.04 8.74 -7.17
CA ASN A 24 6.50 8.69 -5.79
C ASN A 24 5.32 8.44 -4.83
N GLN A 25 5.63 8.15 -3.56
CA GLN A 25 4.66 7.90 -2.51
C GLN A 25 3.74 9.09 -2.21
N MET A 26 4.23 10.33 -2.41
CA MET A 26 3.43 11.54 -2.15
C MET A 26 2.30 11.70 -3.18
N ASP A 27 2.45 11.16 -4.39
CA ASP A 27 1.37 11.14 -5.40
C ASP A 27 0.19 10.25 -4.99
N LEU A 28 0.41 9.29 -4.09
CA LEU A 28 -0.65 8.42 -3.56
C LEU A 28 -1.45 9.11 -2.45
N VAL A 29 -0.85 10.04 -1.71
CA VAL A 29 -1.50 10.77 -0.61
C VAL A 29 -2.82 11.44 -1.00
N PRO A 30 -2.96 12.15 -2.13
CA PRO A 30 -4.23 12.75 -2.53
C PRO A 30 -5.29 11.74 -2.97
N ALA A 31 -4.92 10.51 -3.36
CA ALA A 31 -5.85 9.45 -3.72
C ALA A 31 -6.53 8.81 -2.51
N LEU A 32 -5.80 8.80 -1.40
CA LEU A 32 -6.21 8.13 -0.17
C LEU A 32 -7.40 8.85 0.50
N PRO A 33 -8.42 8.11 0.97
CA PRO A 33 -9.66 8.68 1.52
C PRO A 33 -9.44 9.54 2.78
N ASN A 34 -8.44 9.21 3.61
CA ASN A 34 -8.02 9.99 4.77
C ASN A 34 -6.60 10.56 4.60
N GLY A 35 -6.10 10.63 3.36
CA GLY A 35 -4.73 11.01 3.08
C GLY A 35 -3.73 10.09 3.79
N PRO A 36 -2.65 10.64 4.39
CA PRO A 36 -1.61 9.83 5.03
C PRO A 36 -2.08 9.14 6.33
N ALA A 37 -3.25 9.52 6.85
CA ALA A 37 -3.87 8.91 8.01
C ALA A 37 -4.78 7.72 7.65
N THR A 38 -4.90 7.38 6.35
CA THR A 38 -5.61 6.17 5.93
C THR A 38 -4.98 4.96 6.60
N SER A 39 -5.80 4.17 7.27
CA SER A 39 -5.37 3.01 8.04
C SER A 39 -5.81 1.76 7.30
N PHE A 40 -4.91 0.79 7.21
CA PHE A 40 -5.17 -0.53 6.64
C PHE A 40 -5.06 -1.54 7.79
N GLU A 41 -6.04 -2.43 7.86
CA GLU A 41 -6.10 -3.43 8.93
C GLU A 41 -6.38 -4.79 8.32
N SER A 42 -5.64 -5.81 8.77
CA SER A 42 -5.91 -7.19 8.38
C SER A 42 -5.52 -8.13 9.51
N GLY A 43 -6.52 -8.81 10.08
CA GLY A 43 -6.33 -9.68 11.23
C GLY A 43 -5.72 -8.97 12.44
N ASP A 44 -4.44 -9.25 12.71
CA ASP A 44 -3.68 -8.67 13.83
C ASP A 44 -2.78 -7.48 13.42
N LEU A 45 -2.68 -7.19 12.12
CA LEU A 45 -1.90 -6.10 11.57
C LEU A 45 -2.76 -4.86 11.41
N SER A 46 -2.25 -3.72 11.84
CA SER A 46 -2.86 -2.41 11.64
C SER A 46 -1.74 -1.40 11.41
N PHE A 47 -1.78 -0.70 10.27
CA PHE A 47 -0.80 0.32 9.91
C PHE A 47 -1.42 1.42 9.09
N THR A 48 -0.87 2.62 9.19
CA THR A 48 -1.25 3.76 8.36
C THR A 48 -0.57 3.73 7.00
N ALA A 49 -1.10 4.46 6.02
CA ALA A 49 -0.46 4.64 4.71
C ALA A 49 0.95 5.23 4.81
N MET A 50 1.20 6.09 5.81
CA MET A 50 2.54 6.60 6.11
C MET A 50 3.50 5.50 6.61
N GLU A 51 3.03 4.63 7.50
CA GLU A 51 3.81 3.49 8.00
C GLU A 51 4.05 2.46 6.90
N LEU A 52 3.02 2.19 6.09
CA LEU A 52 3.10 1.36 4.90
C LEU A 52 4.17 1.89 3.95
N GLY A 53 4.14 3.18 3.63
CA GLY A 53 5.15 3.81 2.80
C GLY A 53 6.55 3.59 3.39
N THR A 54 6.72 3.74 4.69
CA THR A 54 8.02 3.55 5.36
C THR A 54 8.50 2.09 5.36
N LYS A 55 7.60 1.14 5.60
CA LYS A 55 7.84 -0.32 5.60
C LYS A 55 8.14 -0.83 4.18
N ALA A 56 7.28 -0.48 3.24
CA ALA A 56 7.39 -0.84 1.83
C ALA A 56 8.45 -0.01 1.06
N SER A 57 9.03 1.05 1.67
CA SER A 57 10.04 1.91 1.02
C SER A 57 11.24 1.14 0.46
N GLY A 58 11.53 -0.05 0.98
CA GLY A 58 12.61 -0.91 0.48
C GLY A 58 12.28 -1.68 -0.80
N GLN A 59 10.99 -1.90 -1.10
CA GLN A 59 10.52 -2.69 -2.25
C GLN A 59 9.75 -1.89 -3.29
N GLN A 60 9.48 -0.60 -3.03
CA GLN A 60 8.74 0.21 -3.98
C GLN A 60 9.61 0.70 -5.15
N GLU A 61 9.35 0.20 -6.36
CA GLU A 61 10.05 0.54 -7.60
C GLU A 61 9.26 1.56 -8.45
N PHE A 62 9.16 2.80 -7.96
CA PHE A 62 8.55 3.88 -8.75
C PHE A 62 9.26 4.11 -10.10
N PRO A 63 8.53 4.49 -11.17
CA PRO A 63 7.10 4.74 -11.19
C PRO A 63 6.25 3.47 -11.32
N TYR A 64 5.07 3.48 -10.72
CA TYR A 64 4.06 2.45 -10.94
C TYR A 64 3.05 2.93 -11.97
N ASP A 65 2.85 2.14 -13.02
CA ASP A 65 1.86 2.40 -14.07
C ASP A 65 0.43 2.01 -13.65
N ASP A 66 0.27 1.06 -12.73
CA ASP A 66 -1.02 0.55 -12.29
C ASP A 66 -1.03 0.23 -10.79
N VAL A 67 -2.22 0.24 -10.20
CA VAL A 67 -2.43 -0.08 -8.78
C VAL A 67 -2.04 -1.51 -8.44
N ASP A 68 -2.26 -2.46 -9.35
CA ASP A 68 -1.99 -3.87 -9.07
C ASP A 68 -0.50 -4.12 -8.80
N SER A 69 0.38 -3.52 -9.62
CA SER A 69 1.84 -3.61 -9.46
C SER A 69 2.32 -2.98 -8.15
N LEU A 70 1.75 -1.82 -7.79
CA LEU A 70 2.06 -1.15 -6.52
C LEU A 70 1.68 -2.03 -5.32
N VAL A 71 0.48 -2.60 -5.36
CA VAL A 71 -0.04 -3.42 -4.27
C VAL A 71 0.69 -4.75 -4.15
N ASP A 72 1.07 -5.37 -5.28
CA ASP A 72 1.85 -6.62 -5.28
C ASP A 72 3.20 -6.43 -4.57
N ASP A 73 3.91 -5.32 -4.86
CA ASP A 73 5.18 -5.00 -4.21
C ASP A 73 5.03 -4.69 -2.71
N ILE A 74 3.95 -4.01 -2.32
CA ILE A 74 3.64 -3.74 -0.91
C ILE A 74 3.40 -5.05 -0.16
N ILE A 75 2.59 -5.94 -0.71
CA ILE A 75 2.28 -7.26 -0.13
C ILE A 75 3.55 -8.11 -0.06
N ALA A 76 4.38 -8.10 -1.11
CA ALA A 76 5.68 -8.76 -1.12
C ALA A 76 6.60 -8.19 -0.03
N GLY A 77 6.60 -6.87 0.16
CA GLY A 77 7.21 -6.12 1.27
C GLY A 77 6.90 -6.68 2.63
N LEU A 78 5.60 -6.74 2.93
CA LEU A 78 5.09 -7.19 4.21
C LEU A 78 5.38 -8.69 4.46
N LYS A 79 5.37 -9.52 3.41
CA LYS A 79 5.77 -10.93 3.50
C LYS A 79 7.26 -11.10 3.80
N ASP A 80 8.13 -10.30 3.17
CA ASP A 80 9.59 -10.37 3.41
C ASP A 80 9.93 -9.92 4.84
N GLU A 81 9.23 -8.90 5.36
CA GLU A 81 9.33 -8.47 6.76
C GLU A 81 8.73 -9.47 7.76
N GLY A 82 7.99 -10.49 7.30
CA GLY A 82 7.35 -11.51 8.13
C GLY A 82 6.07 -11.04 8.84
N GLU A 83 5.45 -9.99 8.33
CA GLU A 83 4.17 -9.45 8.82
C GLU A 83 2.98 -10.24 8.25
N LEU A 84 3.12 -10.82 7.04
CA LEU A 84 2.16 -11.68 6.34
C LEU A 84 2.67 -13.13 6.21
#